data_AF-A0A291RHA4-F1
#
_entry.id   AF-A0A291RHA4-F1
#
_cell.length_a   1.000
_cell.length_b   1.000
_cell.length_c   1.000
_cell.angle_alpha   90.00
_cell.angle_beta   90.00
_cell.angle_gamma   90.00
#
_symmetry.space_group_name_H-M   'P 1'
#
loop_
_entity.id
_entity.type
_entity.pdbx_description
1 polymer ?
#
loop_
_entity_poly.entity_id
_entity_poly.type
_entity_poly.pdbx_seq_one_letter_code
_entity_poly.pdbx_strand_id
1 'polypeptide(L)'
;MLVADELLIALAGPEAIHQPTDRAHLAEWVVEQLHHLIAALSDDIDRRIAEAVLATRPEFYGKGIGQARAYLRSHHESYVDSAYKRRRSVVIAQLAASLDKAYQLKCAPRVFLSGRYTSEDTGRPIADALGAALATLPITLICGGSRVGAHTAYAMARALRADGTYSPDRTTLYVRTESTRIAPIYQPLGHVIHVDTCRTETRRTMLRNAQLCLVFGGGDFGDADGNGTAEETDLARERGIPIVPLATTGGVAQQLWLNHRADAHRHLPRPRVADYDDLDHRDPTLAITAALHLVTHHLALPSGLA
;
A
#
# COMPACT_ATOMS: atom_id res chain seq x y z
N MET A 1 9.47 28.23 8.04
CA MET A 1 9.18 26.80 7.91
C MET A 1 9.98 26.32 6.71
N LEU A 2 10.90 25.39 6.89
CA LEU A 2 11.66 24.82 5.78
C LEU A 2 10.74 23.90 4.97
N VAL A 3 10.96 23.75 3.66
CA VAL A 3 10.24 22.77 2.82
C VAL A 3 10.33 21.36 3.41
N ALA A 4 11.43 21.05 4.11
CA ALA A 4 11.60 19.80 4.84
C ALA A 4 10.61 19.64 6.02
N ASP A 5 10.23 20.73 6.69
CA ASP A 5 9.28 20.69 7.80
C ASP A 5 7.86 20.35 7.29
N GLU A 6 7.45 20.87 6.13
CA GLU A 6 6.16 20.51 5.50
C GLU A 6 6.10 19.02 5.13
N LEU A 7 7.21 18.49 4.61
CA LEU A 7 7.31 17.07 4.26
C LEU A 7 7.28 16.16 5.50
N LEU A 8 7.90 16.60 6.60
CA LEU A 8 7.85 15.93 7.89
C LEU A 8 6.45 15.90 8.50
N ILE A 9 5.74 17.04 8.45
CA ILE A 9 4.34 17.12 8.90
C ILE A 9 3.47 16.12 8.14
N ALA A 10 3.63 16.06 6.82
CA ALA A 10 2.81 15.19 5.99
C ALA A 10 3.08 13.69 6.22
N LEU A 11 4.27 13.31 6.71
CA LEU A 11 4.64 11.91 6.96
C LEU A 11 4.29 11.38 8.32
N ALA A 12 4.60 12.18 9.35
CA ALA A 12 4.62 11.72 10.72
C ALA A 12 3.75 12.62 11.62
N GLY A 13 3.00 13.55 11.02
CA GLY A 13 2.14 14.50 11.70
C GLY A 13 2.91 15.74 12.18
N PRO A 14 2.18 16.77 12.64
CA PRO A 14 2.78 18.03 13.07
C PRO A 14 3.77 17.88 14.23
N GLU A 15 3.58 16.89 15.09
CA GLU A 15 4.48 16.58 16.22
C GLU A 15 5.87 16.11 15.76
N ALA A 16 5.98 15.53 14.57
CA ALA A 16 7.23 14.98 14.05
C ALA A 16 8.27 16.07 13.69
N ILE A 17 7.83 17.31 13.47
CA ILE A 17 8.77 18.44 13.31
C ILE A 17 9.66 18.55 14.55
N HIS A 18 9.11 18.25 15.73
CA HIS A 18 9.78 18.43 17.00
C HIS A 18 10.55 17.19 17.46
N GLN A 19 10.46 16.07 16.74
CA GLN A 19 11.15 14.82 17.08
C GLN A 19 12.35 14.58 16.16
N PRO A 20 13.60 14.73 16.66
CA PRO A 20 14.80 14.52 15.85
C PRO A 20 14.89 13.11 15.22
N THR A 21 14.32 12.10 15.88
CA THR A 21 14.26 10.71 15.41
C THR A 21 13.43 10.55 14.14
N ASP A 22 12.28 11.22 14.05
CA ASP A 22 11.42 11.13 12.86
C ASP A 22 12.06 11.81 11.65
N ARG A 23 12.78 12.91 11.90
CA ARG A 23 13.61 13.58 10.90
C ARG A 23 14.71 12.67 10.36
N ALA A 24 15.39 11.95 11.26
CA ALA A 24 16.44 11.00 10.89
C ALA A 24 15.88 9.85 10.04
N HIS A 25 14.78 9.22 10.45
CA HIS A 25 14.17 8.12 9.70
C HIS A 25 13.66 8.55 8.32
N LEU A 26 13.12 9.75 8.20
CA LEU A 26 12.74 10.30 6.90
C LEU A 26 13.97 10.53 6.02
N ALA A 27 15.01 11.16 6.56
CA ALA A 27 16.23 11.41 5.81
C ALA A 27 16.87 10.10 5.31
N GLU A 28 16.93 9.09 6.19
CA GLU A 28 17.39 7.74 5.84
C GLU A 28 16.56 7.13 4.71
N TRP A 29 15.23 7.19 4.81
CA TRP A 29 14.35 6.70 3.74
C TRP A 29 14.55 7.46 2.42
N VAL A 30 14.66 8.79 2.43
CA VAL A 30 14.90 9.58 1.22
C VAL A 30 16.23 9.19 0.57
N VAL A 31 17.30 9.05 1.38
CA VAL A 31 18.61 8.64 0.88
C VAL A 31 18.56 7.25 0.25
N GLU A 32 17.95 6.28 0.95
CA GLU A 32 17.78 4.92 0.45
C GLU A 32 16.99 4.90 -0.87
N GLN A 33 15.88 5.64 -0.94
CA GLN A 33 15.08 5.73 -2.17
C GLN A 33 15.87 6.38 -3.31
N LEU A 34 16.60 7.46 -3.05
CA LEU A 34 17.44 8.09 -4.06
C LEU A 34 18.51 7.13 -4.60
N HIS A 35 19.14 6.31 -3.75
CA HIS A 35 20.09 5.30 -4.20
C HIS A 35 19.43 4.27 -5.12
N HIS A 36 18.26 3.75 -4.76
CA HIS A 36 17.51 2.82 -5.60
C HIS A 36 17.12 3.44 -6.95
N LEU A 37 16.59 4.66 -6.93
CA LEU A 37 16.14 5.38 -8.13
C LEU A 37 17.30 5.70 -9.08
N ILE A 38 18.45 6.10 -8.53
CA ILE A 38 19.67 6.33 -9.33
C ILE A 38 20.16 5.02 -9.95
N ALA A 39 20.20 3.93 -9.19
CA ALA A 39 20.61 2.62 -9.70
C ALA A 39 19.69 2.12 -10.83
N ALA A 40 18.41 2.49 -10.80
CA ALA A 40 17.42 2.14 -11.82
C ALA A 40 17.53 2.96 -13.13
N LEU A 41 18.32 4.04 -13.18
CA LEU A 41 18.55 4.80 -14.41
C LEU A 41 19.29 3.93 -15.43
N SER A 42 18.70 3.73 -16.62
CA SER A 42 19.25 2.86 -17.67
C SER A 42 20.48 3.44 -18.35
N ASP A 43 20.55 4.77 -18.48
CA ASP A 43 21.67 5.47 -19.10
C ASP A 43 22.75 5.76 -18.04
N ASP A 44 23.98 5.28 -18.30
CA ASP A 44 25.12 5.42 -17.40
C ASP A 44 25.54 6.89 -17.18
N ILE A 45 25.44 7.73 -18.22
CA ILE A 45 25.74 9.16 -18.10
C ILE A 45 24.71 9.84 -17.19
N ASP A 46 23.41 9.53 -17.34
CA ASP A 46 22.38 10.07 -16.43
C ASP A 46 22.60 9.64 -14.98
N ARG A 47 22.96 8.37 -14.78
CA ARG A 47 23.31 7.83 -13.47
C ARG A 47 24.48 8.58 -12.85
N ARG A 48 25.59 8.75 -13.58
CA ARG A 48 26.77 9.48 -13.10
C ARG A 48 26.50 10.97 -12.87
N ILE A 49 25.65 11.59 -13.69
CA ILE A 49 25.18 12.96 -13.46
C ILE A 49 24.40 13.03 -12.13
N ALA A 50 23.47 12.11 -11.89
CA ALA A 50 22.70 12.06 -10.65
C ALA A 50 23.60 11.88 -9.42
N GLU A 51 24.52 10.91 -9.47
CA GLU A 51 25.46 10.63 -8.37
C GLU A 51 26.33 11.85 -8.06
N ALA A 52 26.78 12.59 -9.08
CA ALA A 52 27.58 13.79 -8.91
C ALA A 52 26.78 14.99 -8.39
N VAL A 53 25.54 15.18 -8.85
CA VAL A 53 24.70 16.32 -8.42
C VAL A 53 24.20 16.12 -6.99
N LEU A 54 23.79 14.91 -6.64
CA LEU A 54 23.24 14.57 -5.33
C LEU A 54 24.31 14.07 -4.34
N ALA A 55 25.57 14.01 -4.79
CA ALA A 55 26.71 13.51 -4.02
C ALA A 55 26.42 12.18 -3.32
N THR A 56 25.86 11.20 -4.03
CA THR A 56 25.44 9.91 -3.45
C THR A 56 26.55 8.87 -3.40
N ARG A 57 27.76 9.23 -3.86
CA ARG A 57 28.96 8.38 -3.86
C ARG A 57 30.13 9.06 -3.14
N PRO A 58 31.01 8.28 -2.45
CA PRO A 58 32.13 8.84 -1.68
C PRO A 58 33.04 9.76 -2.48
N GLU A 59 33.28 9.48 -3.76
CA GLU A 59 34.12 10.33 -4.61
C GLU A 59 33.54 11.72 -4.85
N PHE A 60 32.27 11.98 -4.54
CA PHE A 60 31.63 13.29 -4.70
C PHE A 60 31.42 14.02 -3.37
N TYR A 61 31.70 13.40 -2.23
CA TYR A 61 31.50 14.02 -0.92
C TYR A 61 32.39 15.26 -0.75
N GLY A 62 31.77 16.35 -0.29
CA GLY A 62 32.44 17.64 -0.08
C GLY A 62 32.90 18.34 -1.38
N LYS A 63 32.60 17.78 -2.56
CA LYS A 63 32.97 18.40 -3.84
C LYS A 63 31.92 19.41 -4.28
N GLY A 64 32.37 20.58 -4.72
CA GLY A 64 31.53 21.49 -5.49
C GLY A 64 31.26 20.96 -6.89
N ILE A 65 30.24 21.50 -7.57
CA ILE A 65 29.84 21.07 -8.92
C ILE A 65 31.02 21.10 -9.91
N GLY A 66 31.90 22.11 -9.83
CA GLY A 66 33.08 22.20 -10.69
C GLY A 66 34.05 21.02 -10.51
N GLN A 67 34.31 20.63 -9.26
CA GLN A 67 35.19 19.51 -8.91
C GLN A 67 34.56 18.17 -9.29
N ALA A 68 33.26 17.99 -9.07
CA ALA A 68 32.53 16.78 -9.47
C ALA A 68 32.55 16.60 -11.00
N ARG A 69 32.36 17.67 -11.78
CA ARG A 69 32.46 17.63 -13.25
C ARG A 69 33.87 17.32 -13.75
N ALA A 70 34.90 17.88 -13.12
CA ALA A 70 36.28 17.56 -13.44
C ALA A 70 36.59 16.08 -13.19
N TYR A 71 36.09 15.52 -12.08
CA TYR A 71 36.21 14.11 -11.78
C TYR A 71 35.52 13.22 -12.84
N LEU A 72 34.29 13.56 -13.24
CA LEU A 72 33.59 12.81 -14.29
C LEU A 72 34.37 12.80 -15.60
N ARG A 73 34.92 13.95 -16.02
CA ARG A 73 35.70 14.07 -17.25
C ARG A 73 36.95 13.17 -17.25
N SER A 74 37.61 13.00 -16.12
CA SER A 74 38.85 12.21 -16.05
C SER A 74 38.61 10.71 -15.84
N HIS A 75 37.40 10.28 -15.47
CA HIS A 75 37.10 8.88 -15.13
C HIS A 75 36.03 8.24 -16.01
N HIS A 76 35.34 8.99 -16.87
CA HIS A 76 34.25 8.49 -17.71
C HIS A 76 34.45 9.00 -19.15
N GLU A 77 34.98 8.15 -20.03
CA GLU A 77 35.33 8.53 -21.41
C GLU A 77 34.14 9.06 -22.23
N SER A 78 32.94 8.56 -21.94
CA SER A 78 31.69 8.97 -22.58
C SER A 78 31.14 10.32 -22.06
N TYR A 79 31.71 10.87 -20.99
CA TYR A 79 31.23 12.09 -20.36
C TYR A 79 31.74 13.34 -21.08
N VAL A 80 30.79 14.16 -21.55
CA VAL A 80 31.06 15.49 -22.10
C VAL A 80 30.34 16.57 -21.30
N ASP A 81 31.01 17.71 -21.09
CA ASP A 81 30.49 18.85 -20.33
C ASP A 81 29.13 19.36 -20.85
N SER A 82 28.88 19.22 -22.15
CA SER A 82 27.62 19.58 -22.80
C SER A 82 26.47 18.65 -22.42
N ALA A 83 26.73 17.35 -22.23
CA ALA A 83 25.74 16.39 -21.75
C ALA A 83 25.28 16.75 -20.34
N TYR A 84 26.21 17.06 -19.42
CA TYR A 84 25.87 17.52 -18.07
C TYR A 84 24.95 18.74 -18.07
N LYS A 85 25.31 19.79 -18.83
CA LYS A 85 24.50 21.01 -18.91
C LYS A 85 23.08 20.75 -19.42
N ARG A 86 22.93 19.87 -20.42
CA ARG A 86 21.65 19.56 -21.08
C ARG A 86 20.78 18.60 -20.26
N ARG A 87 21.39 17.59 -19.65
CA ARG A 87 20.67 16.45 -19.05
C ARG A 87 20.40 16.64 -17.55
N ARG A 88 21.24 17.37 -16.80
CA ARG A 88 21.12 17.46 -15.33
C ARG A 88 19.74 17.87 -14.84
N SER A 89 19.09 18.83 -15.48
CA SER A 89 17.76 19.29 -15.06
C SER A 89 16.70 18.23 -15.32
N VAL A 90 16.82 17.50 -16.42
CA VAL A 90 15.93 16.39 -16.78
C VAL A 90 16.09 15.23 -15.79
N VAL A 91 17.34 14.84 -15.51
CA VAL A 91 17.66 13.77 -14.54
C VAL A 91 17.13 14.11 -13.15
N ILE A 92 17.36 15.34 -12.67
CA ILE A 92 16.86 15.75 -11.35
C ILE A 92 15.32 15.83 -11.33
N ALA A 93 14.69 16.33 -12.40
CA ALA A 93 13.23 16.33 -12.49
C ALA A 93 12.65 14.91 -12.49
N GLN A 94 13.27 13.97 -13.20
CA GLN A 94 12.87 12.56 -13.23
C GLN A 94 13.01 11.91 -11.85
N LEU A 95 14.12 12.13 -11.15
CA LEU A 95 14.34 11.61 -9.80
C LEU A 95 13.36 12.22 -8.80
N ALA A 96 13.11 13.53 -8.88
CA ALA A 96 12.13 14.20 -8.03
C ALA A 96 10.72 13.64 -8.23
N ALA A 97 10.28 13.48 -9.49
CA ALA A 97 8.98 12.88 -9.79
C ALA A 97 8.88 11.41 -9.30
N SER A 98 9.97 10.65 -9.43
CA SER A 98 10.01 9.26 -8.97
C SER A 98 10.01 9.16 -7.44
N LEU A 99 10.72 10.06 -6.76
CA LEU A 99 10.73 10.16 -5.30
C LEU A 99 9.38 10.60 -4.75
N ASP A 100 8.72 11.57 -5.38
CA ASP A 100 7.35 11.96 -5.04
C ASP A 100 6.40 10.76 -5.19
N LYS A 101 6.46 10.02 -6.31
CA LYS A 101 5.68 8.79 -6.46
C LYS A 101 5.95 7.77 -5.35
N ALA A 102 7.21 7.51 -5.02
CA ALA A 102 7.58 6.60 -3.93
C ALA A 102 7.07 7.09 -2.57
N TYR A 103 7.07 8.40 -2.36
CA TYR A 103 6.55 9.05 -1.16
C TYR A 103 5.03 8.90 -1.07
N GLN A 104 4.29 9.18 -2.14
CA GLN A 104 2.85 8.98 -2.19
C GLN A 104 2.48 7.52 -1.89
N LEU A 105 3.26 6.56 -2.38
CA LEU A 105 3.09 5.13 -2.05
C LEU A 105 3.37 4.83 -0.58
N LYS A 106 4.40 5.43 0.02
CA LYS A 106 4.72 5.27 1.44
C LYS A 106 3.59 5.81 2.33
N CYS A 107 3.00 6.93 1.93
CA CYS A 107 1.89 7.60 2.59
C CYS A 107 0.51 7.02 2.24
N ALA A 108 0.43 6.13 1.25
CA ALA A 108 -0.83 5.57 0.78
C ALA A 108 -1.56 4.87 1.93
N PRO A 109 -2.84 5.18 2.15
CA PRO A 109 -3.59 4.57 3.22
C PRO A 109 -3.62 3.05 3.12
N ARG A 110 -3.45 2.38 4.25
CA ARG A 110 -3.34 0.91 4.31
C ARG A 110 -4.67 0.27 4.68
N VAL A 111 -5.19 -0.54 3.77
CA VAL A 111 -6.41 -1.33 3.97
C VAL A 111 -6.02 -2.76 4.33
N PHE A 112 -6.44 -3.22 5.49
CA PHE A 112 -6.36 -4.62 5.86
C PHE A 112 -7.57 -5.38 5.32
N LEU A 113 -7.32 -6.49 4.61
CA LEU A 113 -8.38 -7.40 4.14
C LEU A 113 -8.42 -8.64 5.02
N SER A 114 -9.49 -8.76 5.78
CA SER A 114 -9.85 -9.94 6.56
C SER A 114 -10.84 -10.78 5.77
N GLY A 115 -10.66 -12.10 5.73
CA GLY A 115 -11.69 -12.93 5.13
C GLY A 115 -11.32 -14.35 4.78
N ARG A 116 -12.38 -15.13 4.56
CA ARG A 116 -12.31 -16.51 4.05
C ARG A 116 -13.61 -16.86 3.31
N TYR A 117 -13.50 -17.71 2.30
CA TYR A 117 -14.61 -18.40 1.67
C TYR A 117 -14.29 -19.89 1.54
N THR A 118 -15.33 -20.72 1.37
CA THR A 118 -15.21 -22.18 1.14
C THR A 118 -15.32 -22.57 -0.32
N SER A 119 -16.25 -21.93 -1.03
CA SER A 119 -16.51 -22.21 -2.44
C SER A 119 -15.63 -21.32 -3.32
N GLU A 120 -14.69 -21.93 -4.04
CA GLU A 120 -13.89 -21.24 -5.06
C GLU A 120 -14.77 -20.63 -6.14
N ASP A 121 -15.80 -21.37 -6.58
CA ASP A 121 -16.65 -20.96 -7.71
C ASP A 121 -17.45 -19.69 -7.42
N THR A 122 -17.76 -19.42 -6.15
CA THR A 122 -18.51 -18.22 -5.75
C THR A 122 -17.63 -17.14 -5.13
N GLY A 123 -16.67 -17.53 -4.27
CA GLY A 123 -15.85 -16.58 -3.53
C GLY A 123 -14.73 -15.95 -4.37
N ARG A 124 -14.07 -16.75 -5.20
CA ARG A 124 -12.91 -16.28 -5.98
C ARG A 124 -13.27 -15.18 -6.99
N PRO A 125 -14.34 -15.30 -7.81
CA PRO A 125 -14.68 -14.24 -8.76
C PRO A 125 -14.92 -12.89 -8.08
N ILE A 126 -15.54 -12.88 -6.89
CA ILE A 126 -15.78 -11.66 -6.11
C ILE A 126 -14.47 -11.11 -5.55
N ALA A 127 -13.58 -11.96 -5.03
CA ALA A 127 -12.26 -11.55 -4.55
C ALA A 127 -11.37 -10.97 -5.68
N ASP A 128 -11.36 -11.61 -6.84
CA ASP A 128 -10.63 -11.12 -8.02
C ASP A 128 -11.23 -9.77 -8.50
N ALA A 129 -12.56 -9.65 -8.58
CA ALA A 129 -13.23 -8.39 -8.95
C ALA A 129 -12.96 -7.27 -7.94
N LEU A 130 -13.01 -7.57 -6.64
CA LEU A 130 -12.68 -6.62 -5.58
C LEU A 130 -11.23 -6.12 -5.72
N GLY A 131 -10.28 -7.03 -5.97
CA GLY A 131 -8.87 -6.65 -6.13
C GLY A 131 -8.66 -5.72 -7.31
N ALA A 132 -9.26 -6.04 -8.46
CA ALA A 132 -9.22 -5.17 -9.63
C ALA A 132 -9.85 -3.79 -9.35
N ALA A 133 -10.96 -3.74 -8.64
CA ALA A 133 -11.61 -2.47 -8.26
C ALA A 133 -10.71 -1.64 -7.32
N LEU A 134 -10.11 -2.26 -6.29
CA LEU A 134 -9.22 -1.58 -5.35
C LEU A 134 -7.96 -0.98 -6.00
N ALA A 135 -7.54 -1.48 -7.17
CA ALA A 135 -6.41 -0.90 -7.91
C ALA A 135 -6.62 0.57 -8.30
N THR A 136 -7.89 0.98 -8.48
CA THR A 136 -8.28 2.36 -8.84
C THR A 136 -8.08 3.36 -7.69
N LEU A 137 -7.99 2.87 -6.44
CA LEU A 137 -7.81 3.72 -5.27
C LEU A 137 -6.31 3.89 -4.96
N PRO A 138 -5.87 5.05 -4.45
CA PRO A 138 -4.48 5.27 -4.01
C PRO A 138 -4.21 4.66 -2.62
N ILE A 139 -4.47 3.35 -2.47
CA ILE A 139 -4.30 2.59 -1.22
C ILE A 139 -3.24 1.50 -1.35
N THR A 140 -2.74 1.02 -0.22
CA THR A 140 -1.96 -0.21 -0.11
C THR A 140 -2.78 -1.30 0.57
N LEU A 141 -2.84 -2.48 -0.04
CA LEU A 141 -3.56 -3.63 0.51
C LEU A 141 -2.64 -4.49 1.38
N ILE A 142 -3.07 -4.79 2.60
CA ILE A 142 -2.41 -5.72 3.52
C ILE A 142 -3.35 -6.89 3.78
N CYS A 143 -2.85 -8.12 3.67
CA CYS A 143 -3.65 -9.30 3.99
C CYS A 143 -2.78 -10.47 4.44
N GLY A 144 -3.40 -11.45 5.09
CA GLY A 144 -2.76 -12.75 5.31
C GLY A 144 -2.69 -13.56 4.01
N GLY A 145 -1.85 -14.59 4.00
CA GLY A 145 -1.74 -15.56 2.90
C GLY A 145 -2.96 -16.49 2.72
N SER A 146 -4.17 -16.06 3.09
CA SER A 146 -5.41 -16.79 2.82
C SER A 146 -5.77 -16.74 1.33
N ARG A 147 -6.67 -17.62 0.87
CA ARG A 147 -7.16 -17.59 -0.53
C ARG A 147 -7.73 -16.24 -0.91
N VAL A 148 -8.58 -15.65 -0.05
CA VAL A 148 -9.16 -14.30 -0.27
C VAL A 148 -8.05 -13.26 -0.41
N GLY A 149 -7.08 -13.25 0.52
CA GLY A 149 -5.97 -12.31 0.51
C GLY A 149 -5.14 -12.42 -0.77
N ALA A 150 -4.71 -13.64 -1.11
CA ALA A 150 -3.91 -13.92 -2.30
C ALA A 150 -4.65 -13.54 -3.61
N HIS A 151 -5.90 -13.96 -3.79
CA HIS A 151 -6.67 -13.65 -5.00
C HIS A 151 -6.89 -12.15 -5.16
N THR A 152 -7.31 -11.47 -4.09
CA THR A 152 -7.55 -10.02 -4.12
C THR A 152 -6.26 -9.25 -4.39
N ALA A 153 -5.16 -9.58 -3.70
CA ALA A 153 -3.87 -8.92 -3.90
C ALA A 153 -3.32 -9.14 -5.31
N TYR A 154 -3.42 -10.35 -5.86
CA TYR A 154 -2.94 -10.61 -7.21
C TYR A 154 -3.81 -9.97 -8.28
N ALA A 155 -5.13 -9.92 -8.10
CA ALA A 155 -6.00 -9.22 -9.04
C ALA A 155 -5.73 -7.71 -9.05
N MET A 156 -5.52 -7.12 -7.87
CA MET A 156 -5.09 -5.72 -7.75
C MET A 156 -3.75 -5.48 -8.45
N ALA A 157 -2.75 -6.31 -8.20
CA ALA A 157 -1.45 -6.21 -8.85
C ALA A 157 -1.52 -6.35 -10.38
N ARG A 158 -2.37 -7.27 -10.89
CA ARG A 158 -2.58 -7.44 -12.34
C ARG A 158 -3.26 -6.22 -12.97
N ALA A 159 -4.29 -5.66 -12.33
CA ALA A 159 -4.94 -4.45 -12.80
C ALA A 159 -3.96 -3.27 -12.86
N LEU A 160 -3.19 -3.04 -11.78
CA LEU A 160 -2.14 -2.02 -11.76
C LEU A 160 -1.07 -2.22 -12.85
N ARG A 161 -0.74 -3.47 -13.20
CA ARG A 161 0.19 -3.76 -14.30
C ARG A 161 -0.40 -3.42 -15.66
N ALA A 162 -1.67 -3.78 -15.88
CA ALA A 162 -2.39 -3.44 -17.11
C ALA A 162 -2.44 -1.92 -17.32
N ASP A 163 -2.58 -1.15 -16.24
CA ASP A 163 -2.62 0.31 -16.27
C ASP A 163 -1.22 0.96 -16.27
N GLY A 164 -0.14 0.17 -16.23
CA GLY A 164 1.24 0.69 -16.18
C GLY A 164 1.62 1.39 -14.87
N THR A 165 0.83 1.24 -13.81
CA THR A 165 1.03 1.91 -12.51
C THR A 165 1.53 0.99 -11.40
N TYR A 166 1.73 -0.29 -11.70
CA TYR A 166 2.20 -1.30 -10.75
C TYR A 166 3.43 -0.88 -9.95
N SER A 167 3.33 -1.03 -8.64
CA SER A 167 4.45 -1.09 -7.71
C SER A 167 4.22 -2.29 -6.78
N PRO A 168 5.26 -3.08 -6.45
CA PRO A 168 5.15 -4.16 -5.47
C PRO A 168 4.71 -3.65 -4.08
N ASP A 169 4.96 -2.37 -3.76
CA ASP A 169 4.58 -1.75 -2.48
C ASP A 169 3.06 -1.59 -2.28
N ARG A 170 2.26 -1.78 -3.34
CA ARG A 170 0.80 -1.63 -3.31
C ARG A 170 0.09 -2.81 -2.64
N THR A 171 0.76 -3.94 -2.45
CA THR A 171 0.17 -5.15 -1.88
C THR A 171 1.19 -5.90 -1.03
N THR A 172 0.82 -6.25 0.20
CA THR A 172 1.66 -7.03 1.12
C THR A 172 0.89 -8.23 1.68
N LEU A 173 1.44 -9.42 1.46
CA LEU A 173 0.95 -10.69 2.00
C LEU A 173 1.79 -11.11 3.20
N TYR A 174 1.15 -11.26 4.36
CA TYR A 174 1.77 -11.80 5.56
C TYR A 174 1.54 -13.31 5.64
N VAL A 175 2.63 -14.06 5.74
CA VAL A 175 2.63 -15.52 5.72
C VAL A 175 3.40 -16.00 6.93
N ARG A 176 2.78 -16.81 7.79
CA ARG A 176 3.48 -17.42 8.91
C ARG A 176 4.39 -18.53 8.40
N THR A 177 5.63 -18.57 8.91
CA THR A 177 6.62 -19.64 8.65
C THR A 177 6.06 -21.02 8.97
N GLU A 178 5.36 -21.14 10.08
CA GLU A 178 4.74 -22.39 10.55
C GLU A 178 3.33 -22.65 9.99
N SER A 179 2.84 -21.82 9.06
CA SER A 179 1.49 -22.02 8.54
C SER A 179 1.42 -23.33 7.76
N THR A 180 0.56 -24.24 8.22
CA THR A 180 0.18 -25.44 7.45
C THR A 180 -0.83 -25.12 6.34
N ARG A 181 -1.34 -23.88 6.31
CA ARG A 181 -2.42 -23.41 5.42
C ARG A 181 -1.93 -22.38 4.41
N ILE A 182 -0.68 -22.50 3.95
CA ILE A 182 -0.16 -21.63 2.90
C ILE A 182 -0.92 -21.95 1.62
N ALA A 183 -1.84 -21.06 1.21
CA ALA A 183 -2.26 -21.05 -0.18
C ALA A 183 -0.97 -20.83 -1.00
N PRO A 184 -0.67 -21.66 -2.01
CA PRO A 184 0.60 -21.50 -2.69
C PRO A 184 0.68 -20.09 -3.26
N ILE A 185 1.77 -19.40 -2.95
CA ILE A 185 2.03 -18.05 -3.47
C ILE A 185 2.46 -18.27 -4.91
N TYR A 186 1.48 -18.35 -5.80
CA TYR A 186 1.71 -18.76 -7.19
C TYR A 186 2.39 -17.68 -8.03
N GLN A 187 2.45 -16.42 -7.56
CA GLN A 187 2.87 -15.28 -8.37
C GLN A 187 3.81 -14.35 -7.59
N PRO A 188 4.93 -13.89 -8.19
CA PRO A 188 5.81 -12.88 -7.61
C PRO A 188 5.21 -11.47 -7.81
N LEU A 189 4.02 -11.26 -7.26
CA LEU A 189 3.29 -10.00 -7.29
C LEU A 189 3.15 -9.47 -5.86
N GLY A 190 3.54 -8.21 -5.65
CA GLY A 190 3.55 -7.61 -4.32
C GLY A 190 4.73 -8.06 -3.44
N HIS A 191 4.66 -7.67 -2.17
CA HIS A 191 5.55 -8.16 -1.13
C HIS A 191 4.98 -9.37 -0.41
N VAL A 192 5.86 -10.28 -0.02
CA VAL A 192 5.53 -11.40 0.86
C VAL A 192 6.43 -11.30 2.10
N ILE A 193 5.81 -11.07 3.25
CA ILE A 193 6.50 -10.99 4.53
C ILE A 193 6.28 -12.30 5.27
N HIS A 194 7.36 -13.04 5.47
CA HIS A 194 7.36 -14.23 6.30
C HIS A 194 7.52 -13.81 7.76
N VAL A 195 6.56 -14.19 8.61
CA VAL A 195 6.57 -13.86 10.03
C VAL A 195 6.73 -15.12 10.87
N ASP A 196 7.68 -15.06 11.80
CA ASP A 196 7.97 -16.14 12.73
C ASP A 196 7.32 -15.84 14.09
N THR A 197 5.99 -15.90 14.10
CA THR A 197 5.20 -15.61 15.30
C THR A 197 3.85 -16.34 15.26
N CYS A 198 3.13 -16.29 16.39
CA CYS A 198 1.83 -16.91 16.50
C CYS A 198 0.78 -16.16 15.64
N ARG A 199 -0.36 -16.83 15.43
CA ARG A 199 -1.44 -16.31 14.59
C ARG A 199 -1.97 -14.95 15.05
N THR A 200 -2.25 -14.83 16.34
CA THR A 200 -2.81 -13.60 16.92
C THR A 200 -1.82 -12.43 16.84
N GLU A 201 -0.53 -12.66 17.07
CA GLU A 201 0.49 -11.61 16.91
C GLU A 201 0.68 -11.18 15.45
N THR A 202 0.57 -12.12 14.50
CA THR A 202 0.55 -11.78 13.08
C THR A 202 -0.61 -10.86 12.74
N ARG A 203 -1.82 -11.16 13.22
CA ARG A 203 -3.02 -10.31 13.03
C ARG A 203 -2.86 -8.94 13.65
N ARG A 204 -2.37 -8.88 14.89
CA ARG A 204 -2.07 -7.61 15.58
C ARG A 204 -1.07 -6.77 14.78
N THR A 205 -0.05 -7.41 14.21
CA THR A 205 0.95 -6.75 13.37
C THR A 205 0.33 -6.16 12.10
N MET A 206 -0.51 -6.92 11.39
CA MET A 206 -1.21 -6.42 10.21
C MET A 206 -2.14 -5.25 10.55
N LEU A 207 -2.97 -5.39 11.59
CA LEU A 207 -3.93 -4.37 12.01
C LEU A 207 -3.26 -3.11 12.56
N ARG A 208 -2.11 -3.22 13.25
CA ARG A 208 -1.32 -2.05 13.68
C ARG A 208 -0.88 -1.18 12.49
N ASN A 209 -0.73 -1.77 11.31
CA ASN A 209 -0.34 -1.07 10.10
C ASN A 209 -1.54 -0.65 9.25
N ALA A 210 -2.78 -0.94 9.67
CA ALA A 210 -3.98 -0.68 8.89
C ALA A 210 -4.72 0.55 9.40
N GLN A 211 -5.33 1.29 8.49
CA GLN A 211 -6.22 2.42 8.78
C GLN A 211 -7.69 2.08 8.51
N LEU A 212 -7.96 0.96 7.83
CA LEU A 212 -9.30 0.44 7.59
C LEU A 212 -9.25 -1.09 7.49
N CYS A 213 -10.30 -1.76 7.97
CA CYS A 213 -10.49 -3.19 7.85
C CYS A 213 -11.66 -3.49 6.89
N LEU A 214 -11.36 -4.15 5.77
CA LEU A 214 -12.35 -4.64 4.81
C LEU A 214 -12.59 -6.13 5.12
N VAL A 215 -13.85 -6.52 5.33
CA VAL A 215 -14.21 -7.88 5.75
C VAL A 215 -14.93 -8.62 4.64
N PHE A 216 -14.42 -9.79 4.27
CA PHE A 216 -14.90 -10.65 3.20
C PHE A 216 -15.27 -12.03 3.75
N GLY A 217 -16.55 -12.38 3.70
CA GLY A 217 -17.06 -13.68 4.11
C GLY A 217 -16.73 -13.96 5.57
N GLY A 218 -16.03 -15.06 5.81
CA GLY A 218 -15.69 -15.55 7.14
C GLY A 218 -16.68 -16.62 7.63
N GLY A 219 -16.33 -17.30 8.70
CA GLY A 219 -17.13 -18.40 9.23
C GLY A 219 -16.30 -19.33 10.08
N ASP A 220 -17.00 -20.17 10.85
CA ASP A 220 -16.39 -21.35 11.46
C ASP A 220 -16.39 -22.46 10.41
N PHE A 221 -15.20 -22.94 10.07
CA PHE A 221 -15.01 -23.96 9.03
C PHE A 221 -14.64 -25.31 9.64
N GLY A 222 -14.89 -25.50 10.95
CA GLY A 222 -14.54 -26.72 11.67
C GLY A 222 -13.04 -26.88 11.90
N ASP A 223 -12.28 -25.81 11.66
CA ASP A 223 -10.87 -25.75 11.96
C ASP A 223 -10.72 -25.67 13.49
N ALA A 224 -9.80 -26.44 14.08
CA ALA A 224 -9.51 -26.40 15.52
C ALA A 224 -9.17 -25.00 16.06
N ASP A 225 -8.83 -24.07 15.16
CA ASP A 225 -8.40 -22.72 15.50
C ASP A 225 -9.53 -21.67 15.44
N GLY A 226 -10.79 -22.08 15.22
CA GLY A 226 -11.98 -21.22 15.27
C GLY A 226 -12.08 -20.15 14.17
N ASN A 227 -12.97 -19.17 14.40
CA ASN A 227 -13.32 -18.15 13.42
C ASN A 227 -12.30 -16.99 13.37
N GLY A 228 -11.31 -17.14 12.50
CA GLY A 228 -10.24 -16.16 12.35
C GLY A 228 -10.67 -14.75 11.91
N THR A 229 -11.70 -14.67 11.06
CA THR A 229 -12.24 -13.39 10.55
C THR A 229 -12.95 -12.62 11.66
N ALA A 230 -13.65 -13.32 12.56
CA ALA A 230 -14.26 -12.69 13.73
C ALA A 230 -13.18 -12.11 14.67
N GLU A 231 -12.13 -12.88 14.98
CA GLU A 231 -11.01 -12.42 15.80
C GLU A 231 -10.31 -11.18 15.19
N GLU A 232 -10.09 -11.18 13.88
CA GLU A 232 -9.51 -10.04 13.16
C GLU A 232 -10.41 -8.79 13.23
N THR A 233 -11.73 -8.98 13.17
CA THR A 233 -12.68 -7.88 13.29
C THR A 233 -12.71 -7.31 14.70
N ASP A 234 -12.69 -8.16 15.72
CA ASP A 234 -12.67 -7.71 17.12
C ASP A 234 -11.39 -6.93 17.44
N LEU A 235 -10.23 -7.42 16.98
CA LEU A 235 -8.96 -6.71 17.09
C LEU A 235 -8.95 -5.35 16.36
N ALA A 236 -9.71 -5.22 15.26
CA ALA A 236 -9.88 -3.96 14.54
C ALA A 236 -10.76 -2.97 15.33
N ARG A 237 -11.88 -3.45 15.89
CA ARG A 237 -12.76 -2.65 16.76
C ARG A 237 -12.03 -2.13 18.00
N GLU A 238 -11.26 -2.98 18.67
CA GLU A 238 -10.45 -2.62 19.84
C GLU A 238 -9.48 -1.46 19.54
N ARG A 239 -9.04 -1.33 18.29
CA ARG A 239 -8.14 -0.26 17.82
C ARG A 239 -8.87 0.96 17.25
N GLY A 240 -10.20 0.94 17.21
CA GLY A 240 -10.99 1.99 16.57
C GLY A 240 -10.78 2.07 15.06
N ILE A 241 -10.34 0.98 14.41
CA ILE A 241 -10.17 0.93 12.96
C ILE A 241 -11.57 0.81 12.32
N PRO A 242 -11.95 1.69 11.39
CA PRO A 242 -13.20 1.56 10.63
C PRO A 242 -13.31 0.21 9.92
N ILE A 243 -14.50 -0.38 9.96
CA ILE A 243 -14.77 -1.70 9.36
C ILE A 243 -15.81 -1.55 8.24
N VAL A 244 -15.47 -2.06 7.05
CA VAL A 244 -16.38 -2.16 5.90
C VAL A 244 -16.68 -3.64 5.64
N PRO A 245 -17.88 -4.14 5.96
CA PRO A 245 -18.24 -5.53 5.72
C PRO A 245 -18.83 -5.73 4.31
N LEU A 246 -18.18 -6.51 3.44
CA LEU A 246 -18.74 -6.87 2.13
C LEU A 246 -19.81 -7.96 2.29
N ALA A 247 -20.98 -7.58 2.80
CA ALA A 247 -22.02 -8.49 3.30
C ALA A 247 -22.52 -9.52 2.28
N THR A 248 -22.53 -9.18 0.98
CA THR A 248 -22.89 -10.13 -0.10
C THR A 248 -22.05 -11.41 -0.12
N THR A 249 -20.89 -11.41 0.52
CA THR A 249 -20.00 -12.58 0.64
C THR A 249 -20.38 -13.52 1.80
N GLY A 250 -21.41 -13.19 2.58
CA GLY A 250 -21.95 -14.00 3.65
C GLY A 250 -21.11 -14.00 4.93
N GLY A 251 -21.36 -14.98 5.81
CA GLY A 251 -20.49 -15.28 6.94
C GLY A 251 -20.38 -14.17 7.98
N VAL A 252 -19.15 -13.92 8.45
CA VAL A 252 -18.87 -12.84 9.42
C VAL A 252 -19.18 -11.48 8.82
N ALA A 253 -18.84 -11.22 7.55
CA ALA A 253 -19.13 -9.95 6.89
C ALA A 253 -20.64 -9.64 6.94
N GLN A 254 -21.50 -10.60 6.60
CA GLN A 254 -22.95 -10.40 6.65
C GLN A 254 -23.47 -10.18 8.08
N GLN A 255 -22.97 -10.94 9.06
CA GLN A 255 -23.34 -10.75 10.47
C GLN A 255 -22.95 -9.36 10.98
N LEU A 256 -21.75 -8.88 10.63
CA LEU A 256 -21.29 -7.54 10.98
C LEU A 256 -22.20 -6.47 10.39
N TRP A 257 -22.56 -6.60 9.12
CA TRP A 257 -23.46 -5.68 8.45
C TRP A 257 -24.83 -5.65 9.12
N LEU A 258 -25.45 -6.80 9.37
CA LEU A 258 -26.75 -6.90 10.06
C LEU A 258 -26.71 -6.21 11.45
N ASN A 259 -25.65 -6.47 12.22
CA ASN A 259 -25.52 -5.96 13.57
C ASN A 259 -25.21 -4.45 13.62
N HIS A 260 -24.50 -3.92 12.63
CA HIS A 260 -24.06 -2.52 12.60
C HIS A 260 -24.96 -1.61 11.77
N ARG A 261 -25.88 -2.14 10.96
CA ARG A 261 -26.69 -1.36 10.01
C ARG A 261 -27.39 -0.17 10.66
N ALA A 262 -28.08 -0.40 11.78
CA ALA A 262 -28.78 0.67 12.49
C ALA A 262 -27.82 1.77 13.00
N ASP A 263 -26.61 1.38 13.42
CA ASP A 263 -25.61 2.33 13.86
C ASP A 263 -25.00 3.12 12.69
N ALA A 264 -24.69 2.44 11.59
CA ALA A 264 -24.22 3.05 10.35
C ALA A 264 -25.21 4.10 9.83
N HIS A 265 -26.52 3.82 9.85
CA HIS A 265 -27.57 4.77 9.45
C HIS A 265 -27.61 6.04 10.31
N ARG A 266 -27.15 5.98 11.57
CA ARG A 266 -27.08 7.15 12.46
C ARG A 266 -25.84 8.00 12.23
N HIS A 267 -24.71 7.38 11.89
CA HIS A 267 -23.41 8.05 11.88
C HIS A 267 -22.88 8.37 10.48
N LEU A 268 -23.31 7.64 9.45
CA LEU A 268 -22.89 7.91 8.07
C LEU A 268 -23.68 9.10 7.48
N PRO A 269 -23.04 9.92 6.65
CA PRO A 269 -23.75 10.94 5.89
C PRO A 269 -24.73 10.27 4.91
N ARG A 270 -25.86 10.93 4.63
CA ARG A 270 -26.98 10.34 3.85
C ARG A 270 -26.56 9.60 2.56
N PRO A 271 -25.66 10.12 1.69
CA PRO A 271 -25.24 9.38 0.50
C PRO A 271 -24.56 8.04 0.82
N ARG A 272 -23.84 7.95 1.94
CA ARG A 272 -23.10 6.75 2.37
C ARG A 272 -23.98 5.73 3.08
N VAL A 273 -25.19 6.11 3.50
CA VAL A 273 -26.18 5.16 4.03
C VAL A 273 -26.64 4.20 2.93
N ALA A 274 -26.88 4.71 1.72
CA ALA A 274 -27.21 3.89 0.56
C ALA A 274 -26.06 2.94 0.20
N ASP A 275 -24.82 3.45 0.12
CA ASP A 275 -23.64 2.61 -0.09
C ASP A 275 -23.55 1.50 0.99
N TYR A 276 -23.82 1.82 2.26
CA TYR A 276 -23.80 0.81 3.32
C TYR A 276 -24.87 -0.27 3.14
N ASP A 277 -26.07 0.10 2.69
CA ASP A 277 -27.14 -0.86 2.39
C ASP A 277 -26.79 -1.75 1.18
N ASP A 278 -26.10 -1.20 0.18
CA ASP A 278 -25.68 -1.92 -1.02
C ASP A 278 -24.56 -2.94 -0.78
N LEU A 279 -23.94 -2.96 0.42
CA LEU A 279 -22.94 -3.98 0.78
C LEU A 279 -23.51 -5.42 0.78
N ASP A 280 -24.82 -5.61 0.98
CA ASP A 280 -25.53 -6.90 0.90
C ASP A 280 -26.26 -7.10 -0.45
N HIS A 281 -25.95 -6.27 -1.44
CA HIS A 281 -26.61 -6.34 -2.75
C HIS A 281 -26.31 -7.67 -3.47
N ARG A 282 -27.32 -8.26 -4.12
CA ARG A 282 -27.21 -9.57 -4.81
C ARG A 282 -26.26 -9.57 -6.00
N ASP A 283 -26.11 -8.42 -6.65
CA ASP A 283 -25.06 -8.18 -7.65
C ASP A 283 -23.77 -7.78 -6.93
N PRO A 284 -22.72 -8.63 -6.95
CA PRO A 284 -21.45 -8.34 -6.28
C PRO A 284 -20.77 -7.08 -6.80
N THR A 285 -21.03 -6.67 -8.04
CA THR A 285 -20.46 -5.46 -8.64
C THR A 285 -20.91 -4.22 -7.87
N LEU A 286 -22.21 -4.11 -7.58
CA LEU A 286 -22.78 -3.01 -6.83
C LEU A 286 -22.26 -2.99 -5.38
N ALA A 287 -22.16 -4.15 -4.74
CA ALA A 287 -21.59 -4.27 -3.40
C ALA A 287 -20.10 -3.87 -3.34
N ILE A 288 -19.32 -4.22 -4.36
CA ILE A 288 -17.91 -3.79 -4.48
C ILE A 288 -17.82 -2.28 -4.69
N THR A 289 -18.62 -1.69 -5.59
CA THR A 289 -18.67 -0.24 -5.79
C THR A 289 -19.00 0.50 -4.50
N ALA A 290 -20.02 0.02 -3.77
CA ALA A 290 -20.39 0.53 -2.45
C ALA A 290 -19.24 0.41 -1.43
N ALA A 291 -18.53 -0.71 -1.40
CA ALA A 291 -17.37 -0.88 -0.53
C ALA A 291 -16.25 0.14 -0.88
N LEU A 292 -15.96 0.38 -2.15
CA LEU A 292 -14.98 1.37 -2.59
C LEU A 292 -15.37 2.79 -2.15
N HIS A 293 -16.64 3.14 -2.27
CA HIS A 293 -17.18 4.42 -1.79
C HIS A 293 -16.99 4.62 -0.29
N LEU A 294 -17.24 3.59 0.51
CA LEU A 294 -17.05 3.63 1.97
C LEU A 294 -15.56 3.65 2.36
N VAL A 295 -14.71 2.90 1.64
CA VAL A 295 -13.24 2.97 1.80
C VAL A 295 -12.74 4.39 1.53
N THR A 296 -13.18 4.97 0.41
CA THR A 296 -12.86 6.36 0.03
C THR A 296 -13.29 7.35 1.11
N HIS A 297 -14.50 7.17 1.65
CA HIS A 297 -15.04 8.03 2.71
C HIS A 297 -14.23 7.93 4.01
N HIS A 298 -14.02 6.72 4.54
CA HIS A 298 -13.34 6.51 5.81
C HIS A 298 -11.86 6.91 5.78
N LEU A 299 -11.21 6.76 4.63
CA LEU A 299 -9.80 7.14 4.44
C LEU A 299 -9.63 8.57 3.89
N ALA A 300 -10.73 9.32 3.73
CA ALA A 300 -10.75 10.67 3.17
C ALA A 300 -9.97 10.80 1.84
N LEU A 301 -10.11 9.80 0.96
CA LEU A 301 -9.40 9.79 -0.31
C LEU A 301 -9.97 10.86 -1.27
N PRO A 302 -9.12 11.44 -2.17
CA PRO A 302 -9.58 12.41 -3.16
C PRO A 302 -10.70 11.84 -4.03
N SER A 303 -11.83 12.55 -4.09
CA SER A 303 -12.97 12.18 -4.93
C SER A 303 -12.68 12.63 -6.38
N GLY A 304 -11.99 11.81 -7.19
CA GLY A 304 -11.70 12.20 -8.57
C GLY A 304 -10.74 11.33 -9.40
N LEU A 305 -10.60 10.04 -9.09
CA LEU A 305 -9.74 9.13 -9.87
C LEU A 305 -10.52 8.06 -10.66
N ALA A 306 -11.80 8.31 -10.95
CA ALA A 306 -12.60 7.49 -11.86
C ALA A 306 -12.68 8.13 -13.26
#